data_AF-A0A1H4P1I5-F1
#
_entry.id   AF-A0A1H4P1I5-F1
#
_cell.length_a   1.000
_cell.length_b   1.000
_cell.length_c   1.000
_cell.angle_alpha   90.00
_cell.angle_beta   90.00
_cell.angle_gamma   90.00
#
_symmetry.space_group_name_H-M   'P 1'
#
loop_
_entity.id
_entity.type
_entity.pdbx_description
1 polymer ?
#
loop_
_entity_poly.entity_id
_entity_poly.type
_entity_poly.pdbx_seq_one_letter_code
_entity_poly.pdbx_strand_id
1 'polypeptide(L)' 'MKVLGYLVLLLGVWMMVSPQAIIGLQELKWIAKYAFPGEAFLGALVAAGSFLLIRPSKSQE' A
#
# COMPACT_ATOMS: atom_id res chain seq x y z
N MET A 1 -9.13 -2.16 15.38
CA MET A 1 -7.76 -1.94 14.85
C MET A 1 -7.42 -2.86 13.67
N LYS A 2 -7.61 -4.19 13.76
CA LYS A 2 -7.21 -5.12 12.68
C LYS A 2 -7.80 -4.80 11.30
N VAL A 3 -9.10 -4.51 11.21
CA VAL A 3 -9.76 -4.12 9.94
C VAL A 3 -9.15 -2.84 9.37
N LEU A 4 -8.88 -1.84 10.21
CA LEU A 4 -8.20 -0.62 9.80
C LEU A 4 -6.78 -0.91 9.29
N GLY A 5 -6.05 -1.80 9.96
CA GLY A 5 -4.75 -2.26 9.49
C GLY A 5 -4.80 -2.91 8.11
N TYR A 6 -5.80 -3.75 7.83
CA TYR A 6 -5.98 -4.33 6.49
C TYR A 6 -6.36 -3.28 5.44
N LEU A 7 -7.17 -2.28 5.78
CA LEU A 7 -7.48 -1.17 4.86
C LEU A 7 -6.23 -0.35 4.53
N VAL A 8 -5.39 -0.05 5.53
CA VAL A 8 -4.12 0.66 5.34
C VAL A 8 -3.13 -0.19 4.54
N LEU A 9 -3.11 -1.51 4.76
CA LEU A 9 -2.29 -2.43 3.97
C LEU A 9 -2.69 -2.42 2.50
N LEU A 10 -4.00 -2.50 2.22
CA LEU A 10 -4.55 -2.49 0.87
C LEU A 10 -4.22 -1.18 0.14
N LEU A 11 -4.28 -0.05 0.84
CA LEU A 11 -3.82 1.25 0.32
C LEU A 11 -2.31 1.26 0.02
N GLY A 12 -1.47 0.75 0.93
CA GLY A 12 -0.02 0.68 0.71
C GLY A 12 0.35 -0.18 -0.50
N VAL A 13 -0.31 -1.33 -0.66
CA VAL A 13 -0.13 -2.20 -1.83
C VAL A 13 -0.59 -1.51 -3.11
N TRP A 14 -1.73 -0.82 -3.09
CA TRP A 14 -2.24 -0.06 -4.22
C TRP A 14 -1.24 1.01 -4.70
N MET A 15 -0.64 1.75 -3.77
CA MET A 15 0.40 2.76 -4.06
C MET A 15 1.67 2.15 -4.66
N MET A 16 2.00 0.89 -4.33
CA MET A 16 3.13 0.18 -4.92
C MET A 16 2.86 -0.31 -6.35
N VAL A 17 1.62 -0.71 -6.63
CA VAL A 17 1.21 -1.25 -7.94
C VAL A 17 0.90 -0.15 -8.95
N SER A 18 0.33 0.98 -8.51
CA SER A 18 -0.05 2.10 -9.38
C SER A 18 1.07 2.60 -10.30
N PRO A 19 2.31 2.85 -9.83
CA PRO A 19 3.41 3.27 -10.71
C PRO A 19 3.89 2.18 -11.68
N GLN A 20 3.59 0.89 -11.43
CA GLN A 20 3.90 -0.19 -12.38
C GLN A 20 3.09 -0.08 -13.68
N ALA A 21 1.95 0.63 -13.64
CA ALA A 21 1.16 0.95 -14.82
C ALA A 21 1.91 1.81 -15.86
N ILE A 22 2.81 2.67 -15.38
CA ILE A 22 3.63 3.55 -16.22
C ILE A 22 4.65 2.71 -17.02
N ILE A 23 5.03 1.55 -16.50
CA ILE A 23 6.09 0.68 -17.04
C ILE A 23 5.58 -0.18 -18.23
N GLY A 24 4.29 -0.11 -18.59
CA GLY A 24 3.82 -0.61 -19.88
C GLY A 24 2.59 -1.52 -19.85
N LEU A 25 1.93 -1.69 -18.72
CA LEU A 25 0.70 -2.48 -18.64
C LEU A 25 -0.48 -1.65 -19.18
N GLN A 26 -0.90 -1.92 -20.42
CA GLN A 26 -1.94 -1.13 -21.11
C GLN A 26 -3.27 -1.07 -20.33
N GLU A 27 -3.67 -2.18 -19.70
CA GLU A 27 -4.89 -2.27 -18.88
C GLU A 27 -4.88 -1.35 -17.65
N LEU A 28 -3.70 -0.96 -17.19
CA LEU A 28 -3.54 -0.16 -15.97
C LEU A 28 -3.29 1.33 -16.26
N LYS A 29 -3.28 1.76 -17.53
CA LYS A 29 -3.04 3.16 -17.93
C LYS A 29 -3.97 4.18 -17.24
N TRP A 30 -5.17 3.78 -16.86
CA TRP A 30 -6.11 4.64 -16.15
C TRP A 30 -5.63 5.02 -14.73
N ILE A 31 -4.85 4.14 -14.10
CA ILE A 31 -4.27 4.36 -12.77
C ILE A 31 -3.02 5.25 -12.85
N ALA A 32 -2.33 5.25 -13.99
CA ALA A 32 -1.09 6.00 -14.20
C ALA A 32 -1.28 7.52 -14.05
N LYS A 33 -2.50 8.03 -14.23
CA LYS A 33 -2.84 9.43 -13.98
C LYS A 33 -2.75 9.82 -12.49
N TYR A 34 -2.90 8.85 -11.59
CA TYR A 34 -2.81 9.04 -10.15
C TYR A 34 -1.42 8.70 -9.60
N ALA A 35 -0.54 8.14 -10.44
CA ALA A 35 0.78 7.72 -10.06
C ALA A 35 1.77 8.89 -10.02
N PHE A 36 2.54 9.04 -8.95
CA PHE A 36 3.60 10.04 -8.81
C PHE A 36 4.97 9.40 -8.49
N PRO A 37 6.09 10.07 -8.85
CA PRO A 37 7.42 9.55 -8.55
C PRO A 37 7.65 9.42 -7.05
N GLY A 38 8.06 8.23 -6.59
CA GLY A 38 8.27 7.92 -5.17
C GLY A 38 7.06 7.30 -4.47
N GLU A 39 5.91 7.16 -5.15
CA GLU A 39 4.70 6.57 -4.58
C GLU A 39 4.89 5.11 -4.15
N ALA A 40 5.69 4.32 -4.88
CA ALA A 40 6.00 2.96 -4.49
C ALA A 40 6.80 2.89 -3.17
N PHE A 41 7.72 3.83 -2.95
CA PHE A 41 8.48 3.91 -1.71
C PHE A 41 7.59 4.31 -0.53
N LEU A 42 6.71 5.30 -0.73
CA LEU A 42 5.70 5.67 0.27
C LEU A 42 4.71 4.54 0.54
N GLY A 43 4.27 3.84 -0.50
CA GLY A 43 3.41 2.66 -0.40
C GLY A 43 4.04 1.55 0.45
N ALA A 44 5.35 1.32 0.30
CA ALA A 44 6.09 0.38 1.13
C ALA A 44 6.12 0.81 2.61
N LEU A 45 6.30 2.10 2.90
CA LEU A 45 6.24 2.62 4.29
C LEU A 45 4.83 2.51 4.88
N VAL A 46 3.79 2.83 4.10
CA VAL A 46 2.40 2.70 4.51
C VAL A 46 2.04 1.23 4.77
N ALA A 47 2.47 0.32 3.89
CA ALA A 47 2.29 -1.12 4.08
C ALA A 47 3.03 -1.61 5.34
N ALA A 48 4.27 -1.18 5.58
CA ALA A 48 5.02 -1.51 6.79
C ALA A 48 4.30 -1.03 8.07
N GLY A 49 3.81 0.22 8.07
CA GLY A 49 3.04 0.77 9.19
C GLY A 49 1.72 0.04 9.43
N SER A 50 1.07 -0.46 8.38
CA SER A 50 -0.18 -1.23 8.50
C SER A 50 0.00 -2.50 9.33
N PHE A 51 1.17 -3.15 9.24
CA PHE A 51 1.46 -4.35 10.03
C PHE A 51 1.52 -4.06 11.53
N LEU A 52 1.87 -2.85 11.94
CA LEU A 52 1.81 -2.44 13.35
C LEU A 52 0.37 -2.38 13.87
N LEU A 53 -0.60 -2.07 13.00
CA LEU A 53 -2.03 -2.02 13.32
C LEU A 53 -2.72 -3.39 13.23
N ILE A 54 -2.19 -4.28 12.38
CA ILE A 54 -2.65 -5.68 12.24
C ILE A 54 -2.12 -6.53 13.38
N ARG A 55 -0.90 -6.25 13.86
CA ARG A 55 -0.24 -7.03 14.90
C ARG A 55 -1.18 -7.16 16.11
N PRO A 56 -1.46 -8.39 16.58
CA PRO A 56 -2.12 -8.54 17.86
C PRO A 56 -1.26 -7.82 18.89
N SER A 57 -1.84 -6.86 19.62
CA SER A 57 -1.25 -6.37 20.87
C SER A 57 -0.83 -7.61 21.63
N LYS A 58 0.48 -7.81 21.82
CA LYS A 58 0.96 -8.90 22.67
C LYS A 58 0.18 -8.75 23.97
N SER A 59 -0.69 -9.71 24.27
CA SER A 59 -1.08 -9.96 25.66
C SER A 59 0.25 -10.14 26.39
N GLN A 60 0.55 -9.20 27.28
CA GLN A 60 1.63 -9.35 28.23
C GLN A 60 1.19 -10.50 29.14
N GLU A 61 1.61 -11.71 28.82
CA GLU A 61 1.68 -12.85 29.74
C GLU A 61 3.15 -13.17 29.97
#